data_AF-A0A521CM68-F1
#
_entry.id   AF-A0A521CM68-F1
#
_cell.length_a   1.000
_cell.length_b   1.000
_cell.length_c   1.000
_cell.angle_alpha   90.00
_cell.angle_beta   90.00
_cell.angle_gamma   90.00
#
_symmetry.space_group_name_H-M   'P 1'
#
loop_
_entity.id
_entity.type
_entity.pdbx_description
1 polymer ?
#
loop_
_entity_poly.entity_id
_entity_poly.type
_entity_poly.pdbx_seq_one_letter_code
_entity_poly.pdbx_strand_id
1 'polypeptide(L)'
;MKQWILFLLISTISIGMLNGCGPSEEERRRAEQARQDSLEQVRQRQLAQQRKDSIAQARADSLAAQREKEADQQDQIDVSFDPDGAYAVQVEAWRSERKAQSQVDKWVERGFENAFVVKYGQEETGDVWFRVRLGRLSDRESAQNLREQLQEKYNAPSWISSLGD
;
A
#
# COMPACT_ATOMS: atom_id res chain seq x y z
N MET A 1 62.03 15.60 -77.45
CA MET A 1 61.48 16.42 -76.35
C MET A 1 59.98 16.25 -76.12
N LYS A 2 59.12 16.27 -77.15
CA LYS A 2 57.65 16.23 -76.98
C LYS A 2 57.08 14.96 -76.31
N GLN A 3 57.67 13.78 -76.52
CA GLN A 3 57.24 12.53 -75.88
C GLN A 3 57.62 12.43 -74.39
N TRP A 4 58.73 13.03 -73.98
CA TRP A 4 59.19 13.02 -72.58
C TRP A 4 58.32 13.92 -71.69
N ILE A 5 57.85 15.03 -72.24
CA ILE A 5 56.90 15.93 -71.56
C ILE A 5 55.56 15.22 -71.35
N LEU A 6 55.11 14.43 -72.33
CA LEU A 6 53.88 13.66 -72.23
C LEU A 6 53.97 12.58 -71.13
N PHE A 7 55.09 11.88 -71.04
CA PHE A 7 55.33 10.89 -69.99
C PHE A 7 55.41 11.50 -68.59
N LEU A 8 56.02 12.69 -68.44
CA LEU A 8 56.07 13.40 -67.16
C LEU A 8 54.68 13.86 -66.69
N LEU A 9 53.83 14.34 -67.60
CA LEU A 9 52.45 14.73 -67.31
C LEU A 9 51.57 13.54 -66.89
N ILE A 10 51.75 12.38 -67.54
CA ILE A 10 50.99 11.17 -67.20
C ILE A 10 51.45 10.59 -65.85
N SER A 11 52.74 10.71 -65.53
CA SER A 11 53.30 10.25 -64.24
C SER A 11 52.77 11.09 -63.07
N THR A 12 52.72 12.41 -63.20
CA THR A 12 52.22 13.29 -62.12
C THR A 12 50.70 13.13 -61.89
N ILE A 13 49.92 12.89 -62.93
CA ILE A 13 48.48 12.60 -62.81
C ILE A 13 48.23 11.26 -62.12
N SER A 14 49.02 10.22 -62.46
CA SER A 14 48.90 8.90 -61.83
C SER A 14 49.27 8.92 -60.34
N ILE A 15 50.24 9.74 -59.93
CA ILE A 15 50.66 9.90 -58.52
C ILE A 15 49.62 10.72 -57.72
N GLY A 16 48.89 11.64 -58.36
CA GLY A 16 47.82 12.42 -57.73
C GLY A 16 46.61 11.57 -57.29
N MET A 17 46.31 10.48 -58.00
CA MET A 17 45.18 9.60 -57.67
C MET A 17 45.43 8.69 -56.45
N LEU A 18 46.69 8.52 -56.03
CA LEU A 18 47.05 7.68 -54.87
C LEU A 18 46.99 8.44 -53.53
N ASN A 19 46.84 9.77 -53.54
CA ASN A 19 46.81 10.60 -52.33
C ASN A 19 45.41 11.12 -51.97
N GLY A 20 44.36 10.71 -52.69
CA GLY A 20 42.96 11.02 -52.40
C GLY A 20 42.37 10.13 -51.31
N CYS A 21 43.03 10.01 -50.14
CA CYS A 21 42.49 9.28 -48.97
C CYS A 21 41.41 10.11 -48.25
N GLY A 22 40.27 10.31 -48.92
CA GLY A 22 39.01 10.64 -48.26
C GLY A 22 38.10 9.42 -48.36
N PRO A 23 37.33 9.07 -47.31
CA PRO A 23 36.40 7.96 -47.40
C PRO A 23 35.46 8.20 -48.57
N SER A 24 35.28 7.16 -49.39
CA SER A 24 34.40 7.19 -50.55
C SER A 24 32.97 7.58 -50.12
N GLU A 25 32.17 8.17 -51.02
CA GLU A 25 30.81 8.58 -50.68
C GLU A 25 29.96 7.42 -50.12
N GLU A 26 30.21 6.20 -50.59
CA GLU A 26 29.53 5.01 -50.06
C GLU A 26 29.90 4.70 -48.61
N GLU A 27 31.17 4.82 -48.23
CA GLU A 27 31.63 4.60 -46.85
C GLU A 27 31.04 5.63 -45.89
N ARG A 28 30.89 6.90 -46.33
CA ARG A 28 30.22 7.94 -45.55
C ARG A 28 28.74 7.61 -45.33
N ARG A 29 28.03 7.19 -46.38
CA ARG A 29 26.61 6.80 -46.28
C ARG A 29 26.41 5.59 -45.37
N ARG A 30 27.27 4.57 -45.46
CA ARG A 30 27.22 3.39 -44.56
C ARG A 30 27.49 3.78 -43.11
N ALA A 31 28.45 4.66 -42.86
CA ALA A 31 28.73 5.16 -41.52
C ALA A 31 27.57 5.98 -40.94
N GLU A 32 26.88 6.79 -41.76
CA GLU A 32 25.70 7.55 -41.34
C GLU A 32 24.51 6.63 -41.07
N GLN A 33 24.26 5.63 -41.91
CA GLN A 33 23.23 4.61 -41.68
C GLN A 33 23.49 3.85 -40.39
N ALA A 34 24.72 3.36 -40.18
CA ALA A 34 25.08 2.66 -38.94
C ALA A 34 24.90 3.55 -37.70
N ARG A 35 25.16 4.87 -37.80
CA ARG A 35 24.88 5.82 -36.72
C ARG A 35 23.37 5.96 -36.47
N GLN A 36 22.56 6.09 -37.51
CA GLN A 36 21.09 6.19 -37.39
C GLN A 36 20.51 4.91 -36.76
N ASP A 37 20.93 3.74 -37.24
CA ASP A 37 20.51 2.44 -36.70
C ASP A 37 20.89 2.28 -35.23
N SER A 38 22.10 2.71 -34.87
CA SER A 38 22.56 2.70 -33.48
C SER A 38 21.72 3.60 -32.58
N LEU A 39 21.36 4.80 -33.06
CA LEU A 39 20.52 5.74 -32.32
C LEU A 39 19.10 5.20 -32.13
N GLU A 40 18.53 4.57 -33.16
CA GLU A 40 17.21 3.96 -33.06
C GLU A 40 17.21 2.79 -32.07
N GLN A 41 18.25 1.96 -32.10
CA GLN A 41 18.38 0.85 -31.17
C GLN A 41 18.48 1.31 -29.71
N VAL A 42 19.22 2.39 -29.43
CA VAL A 42 19.27 2.99 -28.09
C VAL A 42 17.90 3.55 -27.68
N ARG A 43 17.21 4.26 -28.57
CA ARG A 43 15.86 4.78 -28.31
C ARG A 43 14.88 3.65 -27.98
N GLN A 44 14.89 2.58 -28.75
CA GLN A 44 14.03 1.42 -28.51
C GLN A 44 14.33 0.76 -27.17
N ARG A 45 15.62 0.61 -26.79
CA ARG A 45 16.00 0.10 -25.47
C ARG A 45 15.54 1.01 -24.33
N GLN A 46 15.69 2.32 -24.48
CA GLN A 46 15.22 3.29 -23.48
C GLN A 46 13.70 3.22 -23.30
N LEU A 47 12.94 3.18 -24.39
CA LEU A 47 11.47 3.04 -24.34
C LEU A 47 11.05 1.71 -23.69
N ALA A 48 11.73 0.61 -24.02
CA ALA A 48 11.47 -0.69 -23.41
C ALA A 48 11.77 -0.68 -21.89
N GLN A 49 12.85 -0.02 -21.48
CA GLN A 49 13.20 0.15 -20.07
C GLN A 49 12.16 0.99 -19.33
N GLN A 50 11.80 2.16 -19.87
CA GLN A 50 10.77 3.03 -19.30
C GLN A 50 9.41 2.33 -19.15
N ARG A 51 9.02 1.50 -20.13
CA ARG A 51 7.80 0.69 -20.02
C ARG A 51 7.87 -0.32 -18.88
N LYS A 52 9.01 -1.03 -18.73
CA LYS A 52 9.20 -1.97 -17.62
C LYS A 52 9.14 -1.26 -16.27
N ASP A 53 9.81 -0.11 -16.16
CA ASP A 53 9.85 0.68 -14.93
C ASP A 53 8.45 1.21 -14.58
N SER A 54 7.70 1.72 -15.56
CA SER A 54 6.32 2.17 -15.38
C SER A 54 5.37 1.04 -14.95
N ILE A 55 5.51 -0.15 -15.55
CA ILE A 55 4.71 -1.33 -15.15
C ILE A 55 5.07 -1.77 -13.72
N ALA A 56 6.37 -1.77 -13.37
CA ALA A 56 6.82 -2.13 -12.03
C ALA A 56 6.28 -1.14 -10.98
N GLN A 57 6.34 0.16 -11.27
CA GLN A 57 5.80 1.20 -10.41
C GLN A 57 4.28 1.06 -10.24
N ALA A 58 3.52 0.92 -11.34
CA ALA A 58 2.07 0.76 -11.26
C ALA A 58 1.66 -0.48 -10.44
N ARG A 59 2.43 -1.58 -10.53
CA ARG A 59 2.22 -2.76 -9.69
C ARG A 59 2.53 -2.49 -8.22
N ALA A 60 3.64 -1.81 -7.93
CA ALA A 60 4.01 -1.44 -6.56
C ALA A 60 2.94 -0.55 -5.92
N ASP A 61 2.47 0.45 -6.65
CA ASP A 61 1.40 1.37 -6.20
C ASP A 61 0.09 0.62 -5.97
N SER A 62 -0.26 -0.31 -6.87
CA SER A 62 -1.46 -1.15 -6.70
C SER A 62 -1.36 -2.05 -5.46
N LEU A 63 -0.21 -2.65 -5.21
CA LEU A 63 0.03 -3.48 -4.03
C LEU A 63 0.10 -2.67 -2.73
N ALA A 64 0.57 -1.42 -2.78
CA ALA A 64 0.55 -0.51 -1.65
C ALA A 64 -0.89 -0.12 -1.29
N ALA A 65 -1.69 0.28 -2.29
CA ALA A 65 -3.09 0.61 -2.11
C ALA A 65 -3.94 -0.59 -1.63
N GLN A 66 -3.62 -1.81 -2.06
CA GLN A 66 -4.26 -3.03 -1.54
C GLN A 66 -3.90 -3.25 -0.07
N ARG A 67 -2.63 -3.16 0.30
CA ARG A 67 -2.19 -3.31 1.69
C ARG A 67 -2.76 -2.24 2.62
N GLU A 68 -2.89 -1.01 2.16
CA GLU A 68 -3.54 0.07 2.92
C GLU A 68 -5.02 -0.25 3.17
N LYS A 69 -5.74 -0.72 2.14
CA LYS A 69 -7.14 -1.18 2.31
C LYS A 69 -7.28 -2.39 3.22
N GLU A 70 -6.38 -3.36 3.14
CA GLU A 70 -6.37 -4.55 4.00
C GLU A 70 -6.08 -4.16 5.46
N ALA A 71 -5.17 -3.21 5.70
CA ALA A 71 -4.91 -2.68 7.03
C ALA A 71 -6.13 -1.93 7.60
N ASP A 72 -6.78 -1.08 6.79
CA ASP A 72 -8.01 -0.38 7.19
C ASP A 72 -9.16 -1.37 7.50
N GLN A 73 -9.25 -2.46 6.74
CA GLN A 73 -10.24 -3.52 6.97
C GLN A 73 -9.94 -4.35 8.22
N GLN A 74 -8.67 -4.66 8.50
CA GLN A 74 -8.27 -5.32 9.74
C GLN A 74 -8.50 -4.45 10.97
N ASP A 75 -8.48 -3.13 10.81
CA ASP A 75 -8.73 -2.20 11.91
C ASP A 75 -10.21 -2.03 12.26
N GLN A 76 -11.13 -2.45 11.40
CA GLN A 76 -12.56 -2.45 11.68
C GLN A 76 -12.99 -3.71 12.42
N ILE A 77 -13.66 -3.51 13.55
CA ILE A 77 -14.26 -4.59 14.32
C ILE A 77 -15.51 -5.04 13.58
N ASP A 78 -15.38 -6.13 12.80
CA ASP A 78 -16.49 -6.76 12.08
C ASP A 78 -17.35 -7.58 13.05
N VAL A 79 -18.17 -6.87 13.82
CA VAL A 79 -19.10 -7.48 14.76
C VAL A 79 -20.46 -6.81 14.59
N SER A 80 -21.45 -7.59 14.14
CA SER A 80 -22.82 -7.11 14.03
C SER A 80 -23.45 -7.00 15.41
N PHE A 81 -24.06 -5.84 15.69
CA PHE A 81 -24.80 -5.60 16.92
C PHE A 81 -26.30 -5.71 16.66
N ASP A 82 -27.00 -6.32 17.60
CA ASP A 82 -28.42 -6.57 17.57
C ASP A 82 -29.04 -5.90 18.81
N PRO A 83 -30.01 -4.98 18.69
CA PRO A 83 -30.68 -4.37 19.84
C PRO A 83 -31.20 -5.40 20.87
N ASP A 84 -31.62 -6.58 20.40
CA ASP A 84 -32.16 -7.68 21.19
C ASP A 84 -31.10 -8.77 21.48
N GLY A 85 -29.83 -8.53 21.14
CA GLY A 85 -28.74 -9.45 21.37
C GLY A 85 -28.57 -9.81 22.84
N ALA A 86 -28.38 -11.10 23.14
CA ALA A 86 -28.35 -11.63 24.51
C ALA A 86 -26.97 -11.50 25.18
N TYR A 87 -25.91 -11.19 24.44
CA TYR A 87 -24.53 -11.19 24.93
C TYR A 87 -23.87 -9.81 24.86
N ALA A 88 -22.92 -9.56 25.75
CA ALA A 88 -22.06 -8.39 25.72
C ALA A 88 -20.68 -8.75 26.29
N VAL A 89 -19.69 -7.92 25.99
CA VAL A 89 -18.34 -8.04 26.54
C VAL A 89 -18.14 -6.93 27.58
N GLN A 90 -18.01 -7.34 28.84
CA GLN A 90 -17.65 -6.43 29.93
C GLN A 90 -16.16 -6.14 29.88
N VAL A 91 -15.80 -4.86 29.92
CA VAL A 91 -14.40 -4.40 29.85
C VAL A 91 -13.92 -3.77 31.15
N GLU A 92 -14.81 -3.13 31.90
CA GLU A 92 -14.45 -2.42 33.13
C GLU A 92 -15.60 -2.44 34.15
N ALA A 93 -15.29 -2.19 35.42
CA ALA A 93 -16.28 -1.99 36.47
C ALA A 93 -15.81 -0.89 37.44
N TRP A 94 -16.67 0.07 37.73
CA TRP A 94 -16.34 1.25 38.53
C TRP A 94 -17.34 1.45 39.68
N ARG A 95 -16.89 2.06 40.77
CA ARG A 95 -17.77 2.47 41.88
C ARG A 95 -18.55 3.75 41.61
N SER A 96 -18.15 4.53 40.61
CA SER A 96 -18.76 5.81 40.26
C SER A 96 -19.41 5.72 38.88
N GLU A 97 -20.70 6.05 38.80
CA GLU A 97 -21.47 6.13 37.57
C GLU A 97 -20.85 7.08 36.56
N ARG A 98 -20.53 8.30 36.99
CA ARG A 98 -19.88 9.32 36.16
C ARG A 98 -18.55 8.83 35.57
N LYS A 99 -17.78 8.05 36.34
CA LYS A 99 -16.53 7.47 35.85
C LYS A 99 -16.81 6.38 34.80
N ALA A 100 -17.76 5.49 35.06
CA ALA A 100 -18.15 4.47 34.08
C ALA A 100 -18.66 5.10 32.77
N GLN A 101 -19.47 6.16 32.86
CA GLN A 101 -19.97 6.87 31.68
C GLN A 101 -18.84 7.51 30.87
N SER A 102 -17.89 8.18 31.53
CA SER A 102 -16.70 8.72 30.83
C SER A 102 -15.87 7.64 30.14
N GLN A 103 -15.91 6.40 30.62
CA GLN A 103 -15.22 5.28 29.98
C GLN A 103 -16.02 4.73 28.79
N VAL A 104 -17.36 4.73 28.86
CA VAL A 104 -18.22 4.48 27.70
C VAL A 104 -17.91 5.46 26.58
N ASP A 105 -17.85 6.76 26.87
CA ASP A 105 -17.59 7.79 25.85
C ASP A 105 -16.26 7.53 25.12
N LYS A 106 -15.21 7.12 25.84
CA LYS A 106 -13.93 6.73 25.24
C LYS A 106 -14.02 5.49 24.36
N TRP A 107 -14.89 4.53 24.69
CA TRP A 107 -15.11 3.37 23.84
C TRP A 107 -15.92 3.74 22.60
N VAL A 108 -16.90 4.64 22.71
CA VAL A 108 -17.61 5.20 21.55
C VAL A 108 -16.65 5.93 20.62
N GLU A 109 -15.74 6.77 21.15
CA GLU A 109 -14.69 7.44 20.36
C GLU A 109 -13.75 6.46 19.63
N ARG A 110 -13.61 5.23 20.13
CA ARG A 110 -12.84 4.15 19.50
C ARG A 110 -13.64 3.32 18.49
N GLY A 111 -14.89 3.70 18.21
CA GLY A 111 -15.77 3.04 17.24
C GLY A 111 -16.76 2.03 17.84
N PHE A 112 -16.86 1.92 19.18
CA PHE A 112 -17.83 1.04 19.84
C PHE A 112 -19.06 1.84 20.24
N GLU A 113 -19.90 2.23 19.27
CA GLU A 113 -21.09 3.07 19.48
C GLU A 113 -22.12 2.44 20.45
N ASN A 114 -22.09 1.12 20.58
CA ASN A 114 -22.93 0.31 21.43
C ASN A 114 -22.29 0.01 22.81
N ALA A 115 -21.40 0.87 23.27
CA ALA A 115 -20.90 0.85 24.64
C ALA A 115 -21.97 1.39 25.61
N PHE A 116 -22.16 0.73 26.76
CA PHE A 116 -23.13 1.16 27.76
C PHE A 116 -22.72 0.76 29.19
N VAL A 117 -23.36 1.40 30.16
CA VAL A 117 -23.18 1.10 31.59
C VAL A 117 -24.35 0.27 32.10
N VAL A 118 -24.05 -0.75 32.91
CA VAL A 118 -25.04 -1.51 33.69
C VAL A 118 -24.73 -1.36 35.18
N LYS A 119 -25.74 -0.98 35.95
CA LYS A 119 -25.67 -0.95 37.42
C LYS A 119 -25.88 -2.36 37.96
N TYR A 120 -25.00 -2.81 38.86
CA TYR A 120 -25.04 -4.12 39.49
C TYR A 120 -24.75 -4.01 40.98
N GLY A 121 -25.46 -4.77 41.82
CA GLY A 121 -25.23 -4.83 43.26
C GLY A 121 -26.43 -4.32 44.08
N GLN A 122 -26.19 -4.05 45.37
CA GLN A 122 -27.23 -3.64 46.31
C GLN A 122 -27.08 -2.16 46.69
N GLU A 123 -28.11 -1.38 46.41
CA GLU A 123 -28.10 0.06 46.73
C GLU A 123 -28.15 0.33 48.23
N GLU A 124 -28.90 -0.50 48.97
CA GLU A 124 -29.10 -0.35 50.42
C GLU A 124 -27.79 -0.49 51.21
N THR A 125 -26.87 -1.34 50.73
CA THR A 125 -25.55 -1.55 51.36
C THR A 125 -24.47 -0.65 50.77
N GLY A 126 -24.78 0.10 49.70
CA GLY A 126 -23.81 0.87 48.93
C GLY A 126 -22.84 0.02 48.12
N ASP A 127 -23.02 -1.31 48.07
CA ASP A 127 -22.19 -2.20 47.26
C ASP A 127 -22.65 -2.23 45.80
N VAL A 128 -22.57 -1.05 45.17
CA VAL A 128 -22.97 -0.82 43.78
C VAL A 128 -21.73 -0.74 42.90
N TRP A 129 -21.84 -1.36 41.73
CA TRP A 129 -20.86 -1.33 40.65
C TRP A 129 -21.51 -0.91 39.35
N PHE A 130 -20.82 -0.08 38.59
CA PHE A 130 -21.19 0.38 37.27
C PHE A 130 -20.27 -0.32 36.27
N ARG A 131 -20.79 -1.36 35.63
CA ARG A 131 -20.07 -2.22 34.69
C ARG A 131 -20.16 -1.62 33.29
N VAL A 132 -19.03 -1.42 32.64
CA VAL A 132 -18.95 -0.97 31.25
C VAL A 132 -18.95 -2.19 30.35
N ARG A 133 -19.95 -2.27 29.48
CA ARG A 133 -20.16 -3.37 28.52
C ARG A 133 -20.17 -2.83 27.10
N LEU A 134 -19.62 -3.60 26.18
CA LEU A 134 -19.63 -3.37 24.73
C LEU A 134 -20.43 -4.51 24.10
N GLY A 135 -21.45 -4.23 23.28
CA GLY A 135 -22.19 -5.31 22.61
C GLY A 135 -23.70 -5.11 22.58
N ARG A 136 -24.42 -6.17 22.97
CA ARG A 136 -25.69 -6.64 22.38
C ARG A 136 -25.44 -7.46 21.13
N LEU A 137 -24.83 -8.62 21.36
CA LEU A 137 -24.43 -9.60 20.38
C LEU A 137 -25.44 -10.73 20.41
N SER A 138 -25.86 -11.18 19.23
CA SER A 138 -26.90 -12.21 19.09
C SER A 138 -26.45 -13.55 19.68
N ASP A 139 -25.15 -13.86 19.58
CA ASP A 139 -24.58 -15.14 19.98
C ASP A 139 -23.24 -14.99 20.74
N ARG A 140 -22.82 -16.10 21.37
CA ARG A 140 -21.61 -16.17 22.20
C ARG A 140 -20.32 -16.18 21.38
N GLU A 141 -20.36 -16.66 20.13
CA GLU A 141 -19.19 -16.70 19.24
C GLU A 141 -18.80 -15.28 18.82
N SER A 142 -19.77 -14.46 18.46
CA SER A 142 -19.60 -13.02 18.23
C SER A 142 -19.00 -12.30 19.45
N ALA A 143 -19.44 -12.66 20.66
CA ALA A 143 -18.87 -12.12 21.91
C ALA A 143 -17.44 -12.58 22.17
N GLN A 144 -17.10 -13.81 21.79
CA GLN A 144 -15.74 -14.33 21.87
C GLN A 144 -14.82 -13.63 20.87
N ASN A 145 -15.26 -13.43 19.63
CA ASN A 145 -14.51 -12.70 18.61
C ASN A 145 -14.24 -11.25 19.06
N LEU A 146 -15.26 -10.54 19.54
CA LEU A 146 -15.10 -9.19 20.09
C LEU A 146 -14.09 -9.15 21.25
N ARG A 147 -14.13 -10.14 22.15
CA ARG A 147 -13.19 -10.25 23.27
C ARG A 147 -11.74 -10.41 22.80
N GLU A 148 -11.51 -11.25 21.79
CA GLU A 148 -10.19 -11.49 21.22
C GLU A 148 -9.65 -10.22 20.55
N GLN A 149 -10.47 -9.53 19.76
CA GLN A 149 -10.11 -8.25 19.13
C GLN A 149 -9.79 -7.16 20.18
N LEU A 150 -10.55 -7.09 21.28
CA LEU A 150 -10.26 -6.17 22.38
C LEU A 150 -8.93 -6.47 23.06
N GLN A 151 -8.59 -7.74 23.22
CA GLN A 151 -7.32 -8.17 23.79
C GLN A 151 -6.15 -7.89 22.84
N GLU A 152 -6.30 -8.13 21.54
CA GLU A 152 -5.25 -7.90 20.55
C GLU A 152 -4.98 -6.40 20.33
N LYS A 153 -6.04 -5.61 20.11
CA LYS A 153 -5.93 -4.20 19.72
C LYS A 153 -5.69 -3.26 20.90
N TYR A 154 -6.30 -3.54 22.05
CA TYR A 154 -6.30 -2.63 23.20
C TYR A 154 -5.63 -3.22 24.45
N ASN A 155 -5.21 -4.48 24.42
CA ASN A 155 -4.74 -5.22 25.59
C ASN A 155 -5.72 -5.11 26.77
N ALA A 156 -7.02 -5.08 26.47
CA ALA A 156 -8.07 -4.82 27.43
C ALA A 156 -8.59 -6.16 28.01
N PRO A 157 -8.40 -6.43 29.31
CA PRO A 157 -8.99 -7.60 29.94
C PRO A 157 -10.52 -7.50 29.85
N SER A 158 -11.15 -8.60 29.47
CA SER A 158 -12.58 -8.57 29.16
C SER A 158 -13.27 -9.91 29.42
N TRP A 159 -14.56 -9.85 29.74
CA TRP A 159 -15.37 -11.00 30.13
C TRP A 159 -16.68 -11.02 29.33
N ILE A 160 -17.06 -12.19 28.81
CA ILE A 160 -18.35 -12.36 28.15
C ILE A 160 -19.43 -12.43 29.23
N SER A 161 -20.48 -11.63 29.08
CA SER A 161 -21.64 -11.56 29.95
C SER A 161 -22.92 -11.74 29.12
N SER A 162 -23.85 -12.50 29.65
CA SER A 162 -25.27 -12.47 29.27
C SER A 162 -25.91 -11.17 29.76
N LEU A 163 -26.89 -10.66 29.00
CA LEU A 163 -27.68 -9.47 29.36
C LEU A 163 -28.95 -9.81 30.16
N GLY A 164 -29.25 -11.10 30.32
CA GLY A 164 -30.35 -11.60 31.16
C GLY A 164 -29.99 -11.94 32.61
N ASP A 165 -28.70 -11.81 33.00
CA ASP A 165 -28.17 -12.22 34.31
C ASP A 165 -27.64 -11.05 35.15
#